data_AF-J9EJ38-F1
#
_entry.id   AF-J9EJ38-F1
#
_cell.length_a   1.000
_cell.length_b   1.000
_cell.length_c   1.000
_cell.angle_alpha   90.00
_cell.angle_beta   90.00
_cell.angle_gamma   90.00
#
_symmetry.space_group_name_H-M   'P 1'
#
loop_
_entity.id
_entity.type
_entity.pdbx_description
1 polymer ?
#
loop_
_entity_poly.entity_id
_entity_poly.type
_entity_poly.pdbx_seq_one_letter_code
_entity_poly.pdbx_strand_id
1 'polypeptide(L)'
;MGHEEKLVGRNNMIPFKQGDVDCSEEVETLVTMFRGKQHRPWRNKVRKKAAKEAKRKLREENGNERTISSSDVQIMKKKRKSRVKRINCNGSTKSGAMNRQETSGREGIDSSLFRYINEQLYTMSGAKAMELFRKDPQAFKLYHKGYQKQANKWPFNPVRIIIQWIKSLKHNGLVIADLGCGNATIADALSHIATVYSFDLVAANDRVMACDMSM
;
A
#
# COMPACT_ATOMS: atom_id res chain seq x y z
N MET A 1 76.95 -25.10 16.08
CA MET A 1 76.38 -23.82 16.52
C MET A 1 75.03 -23.72 15.82
N GLY A 2 73.93 -24.24 16.37
CA GLY A 2 73.17 -23.69 17.50
C GLY A 2 72.33 -22.52 16.97
N HIS A 3 71.00 -22.47 16.97
CA HIS A 3 69.98 -23.06 17.85
C HIS A 3 68.62 -23.18 17.14
N GLU A 4 67.86 -24.19 17.54
CA GLU A 4 66.41 -24.37 17.37
C GLU A 4 65.67 -23.45 18.35
N GLU A 5 64.64 -22.72 17.92
CA GLU A 5 63.55 -22.29 18.82
C GLU A 5 62.18 -22.36 18.13
N LYS A 6 61.34 -23.24 18.68
CA LYS A 6 59.90 -23.35 18.49
C LYS A 6 59.20 -22.19 19.19
N LEU A 7 58.22 -21.58 18.53
CA LEU A 7 57.21 -20.77 19.21
C LEU A 7 55.81 -21.34 18.97
N VAL A 8 55.35 -22.07 19.97
CA VAL A 8 53.98 -22.48 20.24
C VAL A 8 53.17 -21.24 20.66
N GLY A 9 52.10 -20.94 19.93
CA GLY A 9 51.23 -19.78 20.15
C GLY A 9 49.74 -20.16 20.25
N ARG A 10 49.41 -20.86 21.33
CA ARG A 10 48.13 -20.89 22.09
C ARG A 10 46.81 -20.56 21.35
N ASN A 11 46.02 -21.62 21.18
CA ASN A 11 44.56 -21.59 21.02
C ASN A 11 43.91 -20.83 22.18
N ASN A 12 43.35 -19.65 21.92
CA ASN A 12 42.41 -19.00 22.83
C ASN A 12 40.98 -19.22 22.32
N MET A 13 40.46 -20.39 22.68
CA MET A 13 39.04 -20.72 22.61
C MET A 13 38.33 -19.99 23.75
N ILE A 14 37.60 -18.91 23.42
CA ILE A 14 36.74 -18.21 24.38
C ILE A 14 35.41 -19.00 24.46
N PRO A 15 34.91 -19.35 25.66
CA PRO A 15 33.73 -20.20 25.78
C PRO A 15 32.47 -19.51 25.25
N PHE A 16 31.74 -20.22 24.40
CA PHE A 16 30.38 -19.91 23.98
C PHE A 16 29.47 -19.96 25.22
N LYS A 17 29.12 -18.80 25.77
CA LYS A 17 28.09 -18.69 26.80
C LYS A 17 26.74 -18.86 26.11
N GLN A 18 26.19 -20.06 26.19
CA GLN A 18 24.77 -20.32 25.96
C GLN A 18 24.00 -19.56 27.04
N GLY A 19 23.52 -18.37 26.69
CA GLY A 19 22.48 -17.66 27.45
C GLY A 19 21.21 -17.77 26.63
N ASP A 20 20.32 -18.66 27.03
CA ASP A 20 18.97 -18.70 26.49
C ASP A 20 18.27 -17.39 26.89
N VAL A 21 18.23 -16.43 25.97
CA VAL A 21 17.38 -15.25 26.12
C VAL A 21 15.98 -15.69 25.75
N ASP A 22 15.21 -16.01 26.79
CA ASP A 22 13.79 -16.31 26.68
C ASP A 22 13.05 -15.08 26.15
N CYS A 23 12.88 -15.03 24.83
CA CYS A 23 12.15 -13.97 24.13
C CYS A 23 10.64 -14.16 24.23
N SER A 24 10.10 -14.94 25.17
CA SER A 24 8.66 -15.19 25.29
C SER A 24 7.96 -14.23 26.27
N GLU A 25 8.63 -13.78 27.35
CA GLU A 25 8.03 -12.88 28.34
C GLU A 25 7.85 -11.44 27.82
N GLU A 26 8.76 -10.93 26.99
CA GLU A 26 8.65 -9.58 26.43
C GLU A 26 7.49 -9.46 25.44
N VAL A 27 7.16 -10.54 24.71
CA VAL A 27 6.05 -10.56 23.74
C VAL A 27 4.70 -10.71 24.43
N GLU A 28 4.60 -11.49 25.52
CA GLU A 28 3.38 -11.58 26.32
C GLU A 28 3.04 -10.26 27.01
N THR A 29 4.07 -9.54 27.49
CA THR A 29 3.92 -8.21 28.08
C THR A 29 3.48 -7.18 27.04
N LEU A 30 3.96 -7.27 25.80
CA LEU A 30 3.53 -6.41 24.70
C LEU A 30 2.11 -6.71 24.22
N VAL A 31 1.71 -7.99 24.20
CA VAL A 31 0.38 -8.46 23.78
C VAL A 31 -0.70 -8.10 24.80
N THR A 32 -0.38 -8.06 26.09
CA THR A 32 -1.31 -7.63 27.16
C THR A 32 -1.56 -6.11 27.15
N MET A 33 -0.60 -5.28 26.71
CA MET A 33 -0.81 -3.83 26.60
C MET A 33 -1.79 -3.39 25.49
N PHE A 34 -2.11 -4.27 24.53
CA PHE A 34 -2.98 -3.95 23.39
C PHE A 34 -4.46 -4.35 23.55
N ARG A 35 -4.89 -4.82 24.73
CA ARG A 35 -6.31 -5.12 25.01
C ARG A 35 -7.00 -4.00 25.77
N GLY A 36 -7.28 -2.92 25.06
CA GLY A 36 -8.22 -1.90 25.50
C GLY A 36 -8.69 -1.08 24.30
N LYS A 37 -9.87 -1.41 23.74
CA LYS A 37 -10.52 -0.53 22.74
C LYS A 37 -10.82 0.79 23.42
N GLN A 38 -9.91 1.76 23.29
CA GLN A 38 -10.06 3.10 23.84
C GLN A 38 -11.42 3.67 23.41
N HIS A 39 -12.27 3.97 24.39
CA HIS A 39 -13.56 4.57 24.17
C HIS A 39 -13.34 5.97 23.56
N ARG A 40 -13.67 6.13 22.29
CA ARG A 40 -13.55 7.41 21.56
C ARG A 40 -14.90 8.13 21.57
N PRO A 41 -15.20 8.99 22.55
CA PRO A 41 -16.53 9.58 22.75
C PRO A 41 -17.05 10.37 21.54
N TRP A 42 -16.16 10.94 20.71
CA TRP A 42 -16.50 11.63 19.46
C TRP A 42 -17.21 10.72 18.44
N ARG A 43 -16.88 9.43 18.39
CA ARG A 43 -17.41 8.48 17.40
C ARG A 43 -18.88 8.15 17.64
N ASN A 44 -19.32 8.22 18.90
CA ASN A 44 -20.74 8.11 19.27
C ASN A 44 -21.51 9.39 18.96
N LYS A 45 -20.87 10.58 19.01
CA LYS A 45 -21.49 11.86 18.64
C LYS A 45 -21.82 11.92 17.15
N VAL A 46 -20.91 11.43 16.29
CA VAL A 46 -21.13 11.34 14.83
C VAL A 46 -22.27 10.35 14.51
N ARG A 47 -22.27 9.16 15.13
CA ARG A 47 -23.34 8.16 14.96
C ARG A 47 -24.70 8.66 15.41
N LYS A 48 -24.79 9.33 16.56
CA LYS A 48 -26.05 9.92 17.07
C LYS A 48 -26.56 11.04 16.15
N LYS A 49 -25.67 11.88 15.58
CA LYS A 49 -26.05 12.93 14.63
C LYS A 49 -26.59 12.34 13.32
N ALA A 50 -25.91 11.32 12.77
CA ALA A 50 -26.36 10.62 11.56
C ALA A 50 -27.72 9.93 11.75
N ALA A 51 -27.94 9.27 12.89
CA ALA A 51 -29.22 8.64 13.20
C ALA A 51 -30.36 9.66 13.37
N LYS A 52 -30.10 10.84 13.96
CA LYS A 52 -31.09 11.91 14.11
C LYS A 52 -31.46 12.52 12.75
N GLU A 53 -30.50 12.67 11.85
CA GLU A 53 -30.74 13.19 10.49
C GLU A 53 -31.54 12.20 9.62
N ALA A 54 -31.25 10.90 9.73
CA ALA A 54 -32.02 9.85 9.04
C ALA A 54 -33.48 9.80 9.52
N LYS A 55 -33.72 9.91 10.84
CA LYS A 55 -35.08 9.98 11.40
C LYS A 55 -35.85 11.23 10.95
N ARG A 56 -35.15 12.37 10.77
CA ARG A 56 -35.76 13.60 10.25
C ARG A 56 -36.21 13.43 8.79
N LYS A 57 -35.37 12.82 7.94
CA LYS A 57 -35.71 12.55 6.54
C LYS A 57 -36.90 11.61 6.38
N LEU A 58 -36.96 10.54 7.17
CA LEU A 58 -38.12 9.63 7.19
C LEU A 58 -39.41 10.32 7.65
N ARG A 59 -39.31 11.29 8.56
CA ARG A 59 -40.48 12.05 9.06
C ARG A 59 -40.93 13.13 8.07
N GLU A 60 -40.01 13.67 7.28
CA GLU A 60 -40.29 14.57 6.14
C GLU A 60 -40.93 13.78 4.97
N GLU A 61 -40.55 12.52 4.75
CA GLU A 61 -41.16 11.63 3.75
C GLU A 61 -42.56 11.15 4.15
N ASN A 62 -42.79 10.79 5.41
CA ASN A 62 -44.12 10.36 5.90
C ASN A 62 -45.11 11.52 6.15
N GLY A 63 -44.65 12.78 6.07
CA GLY A 63 -45.49 13.95 6.31
C GLY A 63 -46.39 14.36 5.14
N ASN A 64 -46.26 13.71 3.98
CA ASN A 64 -46.90 14.16 2.74
C ASN A 64 -47.95 13.18 2.16
N GLU A 65 -48.45 12.24 2.96
CA GLU A 65 -49.52 11.32 2.52
C GLU A 65 -50.75 11.36 3.44
N ARG A 66 -51.81 11.98 2.91
CA ARG A 66 -53.27 11.81 3.13
C ARG A 66 -53.91 12.98 2.34
N THR A 67 -54.65 12.86 1.24
CA THR A 67 -55.69 11.92 0.78
C THR A 67 -55.92 12.10 -0.75
N ILE A 68 -56.35 11.04 -1.44
CA ILE A 68 -56.39 10.84 -2.91
C ILE A 68 -57.67 11.41 -3.58
N SER A 69 -57.58 11.92 -4.81
CA SER A 69 -58.64 11.71 -5.83
C SER A 69 -58.07 11.63 -7.25
N SER A 70 -58.69 10.75 -8.03
CA SER A 70 -58.31 10.23 -9.32
C SER A 70 -58.76 11.14 -10.47
N SER A 71 -57.82 11.83 -11.11
CA SER A 71 -57.93 12.25 -12.53
C SER A 71 -56.52 12.55 -13.04
N ASP A 72 -56.30 12.31 -14.33
CA ASP A 72 -55.17 12.80 -15.12
C ASP A 72 -53.89 11.95 -15.10
N VAL A 73 -54.04 10.83 -15.79
CA VAL A 73 -53.06 10.31 -16.75
C VAL A 73 -52.35 11.46 -17.48
N GLN A 74 -51.12 11.80 -17.08
CA GLN A 74 -49.96 12.10 -17.94
C GLN A 74 -48.84 12.71 -17.07
N ILE A 75 -47.59 12.55 -17.52
CA ILE A 75 -46.34 13.03 -16.89
C ILE A 75 -45.66 12.02 -15.94
N MET A 76 -45.54 10.76 -16.35
CA MET A 76 -44.44 9.87 -15.92
C MET A 76 -43.45 9.59 -17.06
N LYS A 77 -42.89 10.63 -17.68
CA LYS A 77 -41.71 10.52 -18.58
C LYS A 77 -40.70 11.68 -18.48
N LYS A 78 -40.78 12.55 -17.47
CA LYS A 78 -39.88 13.72 -17.35
C LYS A 78 -39.32 13.93 -15.95
N LYS A 79 -38.61 12.94 -15.40
CA LYS A 79 -37.71 13.14 -14.24
C LYS A 79 -36.48 12.22 -14.19
N ARG A 80 -36.04 11.70 -15.35
CA ARG A 80 -34.69 11.14 -15.58
C ARG A 80 -33.71 12.16 -16.19
N LYS A 81 -33.93 13.46 -15.99
CA LYS A 81 -33.03 14.53 -16.45
C LYS A 81 -33.03 15.71 -15.47
N SER A 82 -32.33 15.59 -14.34
CA SER A 82 -31.89 16.75 -13.55
C SER A 82 -30.89 16.38 -12.45
N ARG A 83 -29.70 15.91 -12.85
CA ARG A 83 -28.47 16.17 -12.08
C ARG A 83 -27.22 16.19 -12.97
N VAL A 84 -27.33 16.85 -14.12
CA VAL A 84 -26.17 17.39 -14.82
C VAL A 84 -26.13 18.86 -14.47
N LYS A 85 -25.31 19.21 -13.47
CA LYS A 85 -25.05 20.61 -13.15
C LYS A 85 -24.06 21.11 -14.21
N ARG A 86 -24.55 22.00 -15.08
CA ARG A 86 -23.78 22.74 -16.10
C ARG A 86 -22.52 23.34 -15.47
N ILE A 87 -21.34 22.98 -15.99
CA ILE A 87 -20.12 23.77 -15.81
C ILE A 87 -20.12 24.77 -16.97
N ASN A 88 -20.38 26.03 -16.65
CA ASN A 88 -20.26 27.13 -17.59
C ASN A 88 -18.77 27.50 -17.69
N CYS A 89 -18.21 27.46 -18.90
CA CYS A 89 -16.84 27.90 -19.17
C CYS A 89 -16.88 29.35 -19.66
N ASN A 90 -16.56 30.28 -18.76
CA ASN A 90 -16.12 31.62 -19.16
C ASN A 90 -14.73 31.82 -18.59
N GLY A 91 -13.75 31.92 -19.49
CA GLY A 91 -12.39 32.28 -19.15
C GLY A 91 -12.33 33.73 -18.66
N SER A 92 -11.68 33.92 -17.52
CA SER A 92 -10.94 35.14 -17.21
C SER A 92 -9.91 34.81 -16.12
N THR A 93 -8.65 34.84 -16.54
CA THR A 93 -7.40 34.88 -15.79
C THR A 93 -7.48 35.37 -14.34
N LYS A 94 -7.27 34.47 -13.35
CA LYS A 94 -6.66 34.77 -12.03
C LYS A 94 -5.90 33.54 -11.51
N SER A 95 -4.58 33.56 -11.69
CA SER A 95 -3.62 32.58 -11.18
C SER A 95 -3.40 32.77 -9.68
N GLY A 96 -3.74 31.76 -8.85
CA GLY A 96 -3.27 31.74 -7.46
C GLY A 96 -4.01 30.82 -6.48
N ALA A 97 -5.29 30.52 -6.68
CA ALA A 97 -6.11 29.84 -5.65
C ALA A 97 -6.84 28.55 -6.12
N MET A 98 -6.50 27.99 -7.28
CA MET A 98 -7.17 26.82 -7.87
C MET A 98 -6.62 25.46 -7.40
N ASN A 99 -5.63 25.41 -6.49
CA ASN A 99 -4.77 24.23 -6.40
C ASN A 99 -5.04 23.31 -5.19
N ARG A 100 -5.77 23.73 -4.14
CA ARG A 100 -5.87 22.93 -2.90
C ARG A 100 -7.04 21.93 -2.85
N GLN A 101 -8.19 22.29 -3.42
CA GLN A 101 -9.36 21.38 -3.44
C GLN A 101 -9.27 20.32 -4.54
N GLU A 102 -8.71 20.68 -5.70
CA GLU A 102 -8.53 19.72 -6.80
C GLU A 102 -7.48 18.65 -6.47
N THR A 103 -6.39 19.03 -5.81
CA THR A 103 -5.34 18.08 -5.40
C THR A 103 -5.84 17.10 -4.37
N SER A 104 -6.59 17.56 -3.36
CA SER A 104 -7.20 16.69 -2.35
C SER A 104 -8.20 15.70 -2.95
N GLY A 105 -9.00 16.12 -3.94
CA GLY A 105 -9.88 15.22 -4.68
C GLY A 105 -9.11 14.18 -5.49
N ARG A 106 -8.06 14.60 -6.19
CA ARG A 106 -7.18 13.72 -7.00
C ARG A 106 -6.43 12.69 -6.14
N GLU A 107 -5.95 13.09 -4.96
CA GLU A 107 -5.28 12.16 -4.04
C GLU A 107 -6.25 11.12 -3.46
N GLY A 108 -7.50 11.51 -3.21
CA GLY A 108 -8.55 10.59 -2.77
C GLY A 108 -8.87 9.53 -3.82
N ILE A 109 -9.00 9.92 -5.09
CA ILE A 109 -9.24 8.96 -6.18
C ILE A 109 -8.03 8.03 -6.38
N ASP A 110 -6.80 8.56 -6.37
CA ASP A 110 -5.57 7.77 -6.50
C ASP A 110 -5.49 6.70 -5.41
N SER A 111 -5.82 7.07 -4.17
CA SER A 111 -5.81 6.15 -3.02
C SER A 111 -6.89 5.07 -3.15
N SER A 112 -8.09 5.44 -3.62
CA SER A 112 -9.18 4.49 -3.82
C SER A 112 -8.87 3.49 -4.94
N LEU A 113 -8.25 3.96 -6.02
CA LEU A 113 -7.90 3.14 -7.18
C LEU A 113 -6.67 2.27 -6.87
N PHE A 114 -5.69 2.76 -6.12
CA PHE A 114 -4.63 1.90 -5.57
C PHE A 114 -5.22 0.74 -4.77
N ARG A 115 -6.16 1.01 -3.85
CA ARG A 115 -6.79 -0.04 -3.03
C ARG A 115 -7.51 -1.06 -3.89
N TYR A 116 -8.23 -0.60 -4.91
CA TYR A 116 -8.92 -1.47 -5.85
C TYR A 116 -7.94 -2.36 -6.62
N ILE A 117 -6.87 -1.79 -7.22
CA ILE A 117 -5.87 -2.56 -7.96
C ILE A 117 -5.20 -3.58 -7.04
N ASN A 118 -4.82 -3.19 -5.82
CA ASN A 118 -4.20 -4.09 -4.87
C ASN A 118 -5.09 -5.30 -4.54
N GLU A 119 -6.39 -5.08 -4.31
CA GLU A 119 -7.38 -6.15 -4.11
C GLU A 119 -7.51 -7.06 -5.34
N GLN A 120 -7.52 -6.47 -6.53
CA GLN A 120 -7.54 -7.21 -7.79
C GLN A 120 -6.31 -8.11 -7.94
N LEU A 121 -5.11 -7.62 -7.63
CA LEU A 121 -3.87 -8.41 -7.72
C LEU A 121 -3.83 -9.61 -6.77
N TYR A 122 -4.54 -9.57 -5.64
CA TYR A 122 -4.67 -10.73 -4.73
C TYR A 122 -5.69 -11.77 -5.20
N THR A 123 -6.56 -11.42 -6.15
CA THR A 123 -7.71 -12.25 -6.53
C THR A 123 -7.66 -12.74 -7.98
N MET A 124 -6.74 -12.21 -8.80
CA MET A 124 -6.54 -12.62 -10.19
C MET A 124 -5.29 -13.50 -10.38
N SER A 125 -5.27 -14.27 -11.47
CA SER A 125 -4.05 -14.97 -11.89
C SER A 125 -2.99 -13.99 -12.40
N GLY A 126 -1.71 -14.37 -12.36
CA GLY A 126 -0.62 -13.52 -12.85
C GLY A 126 -0.77 -13.17 -14.33
N ALA A 127 -1.21 -14.12 -15.18
CA ALA A 127 -1.54 -13.84 -16.58
C ALA A 127 -2.58 -12.72 -16.75
N LYS A 128 -3.63 -12.69 -15.90
CA LYS A 128 -4.64 -11.61 -15.92
C LYS A 128 -4.09 -10.30 -15.39
N ALA A 129 -3.24 -10.33 -14.37
CA ALA A 129 -2.56 -9.14 -13.86
C ALA A 129 -1.61 -8.54 -14.91
N MET A 130 -0.88 -9.39 -15.62
CA MET A 130 -0.02 -9.00 -16.72
C MET A 130 -0.83 -8.37 -17.86
N GLU A 131 -1.96 -8.97 -18.23
CA GLU A 131 -2.87 -8.40 -19.23
C GLU A 131 -3.44 -7.05 -18.80
N LEU A 132 -3.85 -6.92 -17.53
CA LEU A 132 -4.33 -5.66 -16.96
C LEU A 132 -3.29 -4.55 -17.11
N PHE A 133 -2.03 -4.80 -16.73
CA PHE A 133 -0.97 -3.80 -16.82
C PHE A 133 -0.47 -3.55 -18.24
N ARG A 134 -0.59 -4.52 -19.15
CA ARG A 134 -0.35 -4.30 -20.58
C ARG A 134 -1.41 -3.39 -21.21
N LYS A 135 -2.68 -3.59 -20.85
CA LYS A 135 -3.80 -2.77 -21.35
C LYS A 135 -3.80 -1.37 -20.74
N ASP A 136 -3.47 -1.25 -19.46
CA ASP A 136 -3.37 0.03 -18.76
C ASP A 136 -2.01 0.18 -18.04
N PRO A 137 -0.99 0.71 -18.73
CA PRO A 137 0.31 1.01 -18.10
C PRO A 137 0.23 2.04 -16.98
N GLN A 138 -0.82 2.88 -16.94
CA GLN A 138 -1.00 3.85 -15.85
C GLN A 138 -1.44 3.17 -14.56
N ALA A 139 -2.21 2.06 -14.65
CA ALA A 139 -2.58 1.25 -13.49
C ALA A 139 -1.33 0.73 -12.76
N PHE A 140 -0.31 0.27 -13.49
CA PHE A 140 0.96 -0.15 -12.89
C PHE A 140 1.68 0.99 -12.15
N LYS A 141 1.80 2.16 -12.80
CA LYS A 141 2.42 3.35 -12.17
C LYS A 141 1.67 3.80 -10.92
N LEU A 142 0.35 3.79 -10.98
CA LEU A 142 -0.50 4.16 -9.85
C LEU A 142 -0.38 3.15 -8.71
N TYR A 143 -0.35 1.86 -9.03
CA TYR A 143 -0.12 0.80 -8.06
C TYR A 143 1.22 1.02 -7.34
N HIS A 144 2.33 1.17 -8.07
CA HIS A 144 3.64 1.40 -7.46
C HIS A 144 3.71 2.70 -6.66
N LYS A 145 3.13 3.79 -7.16
CA LYS A 145 3.05 5.07 -6.44
C LYS A 145 2.31 4.91 -5.11
N GLY A 146 1.17 4.21 -5.12
CA GLY A 146 0.40 3.94 -3.91
C GLY A 146 1.13 3.01 -2.93
N TYR A 147 1.78 1.96 -3.44
CA TYR A 147 2.60 1.05 -2.64
C TYR A 147 3.75 1.79 -1.95
N GLN A 148 4.53 2.58 -2.69
CA GLN A 148 5.63 3.38 -2.14
C GLN A 148 5.14 4.36 -1.07
N LYS A 149 4.02 5.06 -1.33
CA LYS A 149 3.40 5.95 -0.33
C LYS A 149 3.03 5.22 0.96
N GLN A 150 2.66 3.94 0.89
CA GLN A 150 2.36 3.13 2.08
C GLN A 150 3.62 2.59 2.75
N ALA A 151 4.55 2.03 1.98
CA ALA A 151 5.82 1.50 2.47
C ALA A 151 6.66 2.57 3.17
N ASN A 152 6.64 3.82 2.69
CA ASN A 152 7.33 4.95 3.32
C ASN A 152 6.81 5.29 4.73
N LYS A 153 5.61 4.82 5.10
CA LYS A 153 5.05 5.03 6.44
C LYS A 153 5.41 3.90 7.40
N TRP A 154 6.00 2.81 6.91
CA TRP A 154 6.37 1.69 7.78
C TRP A 154 7.55 2.13 8.66
N PRO A 155 7.51 1.84 9.97
CA PRO A 155 8.63 2.15 10.87
C PRO A 155 9.89 1.39 10.46
N PHE A 156 9.70 0.26 9.78
CA PHE A 156 10.74 -0.64 9.38
C PHE A 156 10.46 -1.17 7.95
N ASN A 157 11.41 -1.03 7.02
CA ASN A 157 11.26 -1.49 5.64
C ASN A 157 12.02 -2.82 5.42
N PRO A 158 11.33 -3.95 5.13
CA PRO A 158 11.95 -5.27 5.03
C PRO A 158 13.08 -5.34 4.01
N VAL A 159 12.96 -4.63 2.88
CA VAL A 159 13.98 -4.60 1.83
C VAL A 159 15.31 -4.09 2.37
N ARG A 160 15.28 -3.14 3.33
CA ARG A 160 16.49 -2.62 3.96
C ARG A 160 17.18 -3.65 4.86
N ILE A 161 16.44 -4.48 5.61
CA ILE A 161 17.08 -5.58 6.38
C ILE A 161 17.73 -6.54 5.41
N ILE A 162 16.99 -6.95 4.38
CA ILE A 162 17.45 -7.97 3.45
C ILE A 162 18.76 -7.51 2.79
N ILE A 163 18.82 -6.26 2.34
CA ILE A 163 20.07 -5.67 1.81
C ILE A 163 21.19 -5.70 2.84
N GLN A 164 20.93 -5.30 4.09
CA GLN A 164 21.96 -5.28 5.14
C GLN A 164 22.44 -6.69 5.50
N TRP A 165 21.51 -7.64 5.56
CA TRP A 165 21.79 -9.05 5.81
C TRP A 165 22.64 -9.63 4.69
N ILE A 166 22.29 -9.40 3.43
CA ILE A 166 23.08 -9.86 2.28
C ILE A 166 24.49 -9.26 2.31
N LYS A 167 24.63 -7.97 2.65
CA LYS A 167 25.94 -7.30 2.82
C LYS A 167 26.80 -7.90 3.94
N SER A 168 26.21 -8.61 4.89
CA SER A 168 26.96 -9.30 5.95
C SER A 168 27.45 -10.70 5.54
N LEU A 169 26.94 -11.25 4.44
CA LEU A 169 27.33 -12.58 3.95
C LEU A 169 28.70 -12.52 3.27
N LYS A 170 29.36 -13.68 3.12
CA LYS A 170 30.53 -13.78 2.23
C LYS A 170 30.06 -13.73 0.78
N HIS A 171 30.62 -12.85 -0.03
CA HIS A 171 30.08 -12.48 -1.35
C HIS A 171 30.66 -13.25 -2.55
N ASN A 172 31.50 -14.27 -2.34
CA ASN A 172 32.23 -14.92 -3.43
C ASN A 172 31.27 -15.65 -4.39
N GLY A 173 30.94 -15.01 -5.51
CA GLY A 173 30.08 -15.56 -6.56
C GLY A 173 28.58 -15.58 -6.21
N LEU A 174 28.10 -14.68 -5.35
CA LEU A 174 26.69 -14.67 -4.96
C LEU A 174 25.78 -14.27 -6.14
N VAL A 175 24.80 -15.14 -6.44
CA VAL A 175 23.77 -14.91 -7.46
C VAL A 175 22.40 -14.86 -6.77
N ILE A 176 21.63 -13.82 -7.06
CA ILE A 176 20.37 -13.51 -6.40
C ILE A 176 19.27 -13.36 -7.45
N ALA A 177 18.12 -14.00 -7.23
CA ALA A 177 16.89 -13.74 -7.97
C ALA A 177 15.92 -12.95 -7.09
N ASP A 178 15.51 -11.76 -7.54
CA ASP A 178 14.56 -10.87 -6.88
C ASP A 178 13.22 -10.93 -7.63
N LEU A 179 12.28 -11.71 -7.11
CA LEU A 179 10.97 -11.96 -7.70
C LEU A 179 9.94 -10.97 -7.16
N GLY A 180 9.35 -10.15 -8.02
CA GLY A 180 8.51 -9.02 -7.62
C GLY A 180 9.34 -7.83 -7.18
N CYS A 181 10.42 -7.55 -7.91
CA CYS A 181 11.44 -6.58 -7.55
C CYS A 181 10.98 -5.10 -7.59
N GLY A 182 9.84 -4.81 -8.22
CA GLY A 182 9.32 -3.47 -8.44
C GLY A 182 10.31 -2.59 -9.19
N ASN A 183 10.97 -1.68 -8.46
CA ASN A 183 11.97 -0.78 -9.01
C ASN A 183 13.41 -1.34 -8.99
N ALA A 184 13.59 -2.62 -8.64
CA ALA A 184 14.88 -3.27 -8.50
C ALA A 184 15.81 -2.63 -7.44
N THR A 185 15.24 -2.24 -6.28
CA THR A 185 16.00 -1.63 -5.17
C THR A 185 17.13 -2.52 -4.67
N ILE A 186 16.95 -3.84 -4.67
CA ILE A 186 17.97 -4.81 -4.23
C ILE A 186 19.13 -4.83 -5.23
N ALA A 187 18.83 -4.92 -6.54
CA ALA A 187 19.86 -4.89 -7.58
C ALA A 187 20.65 -3.58 -7.56
N ASP A 188 19.97 -2.44 -7.39
CA ASP A 188 20.63 -1.14 -7.27
C ASP A 188 21.62 -1.11 -6.10
N ALA A 189 21.21 -1.63 -4.93
CA ALA A 189 22.03 -1.62 -3.73
C ALA A 189 23.17 -2.65 -3.71
N LEU A 190 23.08 -3.75 -4.46
CA LEU A 190 23.97 -4.91 -4.33
C LEU A 190 24.74 -5.29 -5.60
N SER A 191 24.47 -4.64 -6.74
CA SER A 191 25.12 -4.92 -8.04
C SER A 191 26.65 -4.90 -8.04
N HIS A 192 27.28 -4.23 -7.06
CA HIS A 192 28.74 -4.17 -6.90
C HIS A 192 29.33 -5.36 -6.12
N ILE A 193 28.50 -6.13 -5.41
CA ILE A 193 28.94 -7.29 -4.61
C ILE A 193 28.32 -8.62 -5.05
N ALA A 194 27.20 -8.60 -5.77
CA ALA A 194 26.48 -9.80 -6.18
C ALA A 194 25.86 -9.62 -7.58
N THR A 195 25.67 -10.72 -8.29
CA THR A 195 24.86 -10.74 -9.51
C THR A 195 23.39 -10.83 -9.13
N VAL A 196 22.59 -9.82 -9.49
CA VAL A 196 21.17 -9.75 -9.14
C VAL A 196 20.33 -9.76 -10.40
N TYR A 197 19.44 -10.74 -10.52
CA TYR A 197 18.41 -10.82 -11.55
C TYR A 197 17.08 -10.38 -10.96
N SER A 198 16.55 -9.27 -11.45
CA SER A 198 15.32 -8.65 -10.96
C SER A 198 14.17 -8.91 -11.92
N PHE A 199 13.11 -9.54 -11.43
CA PHE A 199 11.93 -9.93 -12.22
C PHE A 199 10.66 -9.27 -11.68
N ASP A 200 9.80 -8.80 -12.57
CA ASP A 200 8.47 -8.28 -12.22
C ASP A 200 7.50 -8.48 -13.41
N LEU A 201 6.21 -8.30 -13.22
CA LEU A 201 5.20 -8.37 -14.30
C LEU A 201 5.44 -7.31 -15.39
N VAL A 202 6.06 -6.18 -15.03
CA VAL A 202 6.37 -5.08 -15.95
C VAL A 202 7.80 -4.61 -15.73
N ALA A 203 8.55 -4.42 -16.82
CA ALA A 203 9.88 -3.84 -16.80
C ALA A 203 9.81 -2.34 -16.48
N ALA A 204 9.94 -1.99 -15.20
CA ALA A 204 9.88 -0.60 -14.73
C ALA A 204 11.14 0.22 -15.10
N ASN A 205 12.28 -0.45 -15.29
CA ASN A 205 13.56 0.11 -15.72
C ASN A 205 14.46 -0.98 -16.34
N ASP A 206 15.62 -0.60 -16.86
CA ASP A 206 16.54 -1.51 -17.59
C ASP A 206 17.11 -2.67 -16.75
N ARG A 207 16.97 -2.62 -15.41
CA ARG A 207 17.39 -3.71 -14.53
C ARG A 207 16.29 -4.75 -14.30
N VAL A 208 15.05 -4.44 -14.66
CA VAL A 208 13.88 -5.30 -14.41
C VAL A 208 13.53 -6.07 -15.67
N MET A 209 13.54 -7.39 -15.57
CA MET A 209 13.03 -8.27 -16.61
C MET A 209 11.54 -8.52 -16.42
N ALA A 210 10.73 -8.21 -17.44
CA ALA A 210 9.30 -8.52 -17.43
C ALA A 210 9.09 -10.04 -17.51
N CYS A 211 8.40 -10.62 -16.52
CA CYS A 211 8.19 -12.06 -16.39
C CYS A 211 6.84 -12.34 -15.70
N ASP A 212 6.13 -13.38 -16.15
CA ASP A 212 4.99 -13.93 -15.40
C ASP A 212 5.54 -14.91 -14.37
N MET A 213 5.40 -14.56 -13.10
CA MET A 213 5.88 -15.37 -11.97
C MET A 213 4.75 -16.21 -11.34
N SER A 214 3.54 -16.20 -11.92
CA SER A 214 2.45 -17.05 -11.44
C SER A 214 2.66 -18.51 -11.88
N MET A 215 2.33 -19.43 -10.97
CA MET A 215 2.23 -20.88 -11.26
C MET A 215 0.96 -21.20 -12.03
#